data_AF-A0A519VTL3-F1
#
_entry.id   AF-A0A519VTL3-F1
#
_cell.length_a   1.000
_cell.length_b   1.000
_cell.length_c   1.000
_cell.angle_alpha   90.00
_cell.angle_beta   90.00
_cell.angle_gamma   90.00
#
_symmetry.space_group_name_H-M   'P 1'
#
loop_
_entity.id
_entity.type
_entity.pdbx_description
1 polymer ?
#
loop_
_entity_poly.entity_id
_entity_poly.type
_entity_poly.pdbx_seq_one_letter_code
_entity_poly.pdbx_strand_id
1 'polypeptide(L)'
;MIKRFTLLAILFLTKLIAFAQSDVKYRVILFGDAGEMNAAQMQDLKNAAKQIIPKKTTVVYLGDNIYPTGMGLPGSLEEEDTKKILRSQFEPMRSMGATVYFIPGNHDWDKSGPKGLAKIKAQDDFLKAQGDPLLKLIPDNGCPDPVAIKLTDKLTIIAYDSEWWLFPYNKANAASECNCNTKDEVLVRMEELLEQNKDKVILLASHHPFQSYGPHGGYFNLRNHLFPLTSLNKNLYIPMPVLGSVYPFLRSTLLSPEDLNHPAYKDMIRSVNGVFGDYPNVTYVAGHEHGLQLIKGKQLQIVSGSGSKTSPNKQGKTSLFHAMEQGYVVADQLMNNDMRYEYYVYSDTSVKKVYSYIKKFETIPSKVRNRDKPITADSIFVKIKPEYDSVGRFHRYVFGENYRKEYAERTKVPVLHVSKMMGGLKATQRGGGNQSRSLRLEDKNGKEYVLRSVEKFPEVLLPEGLRNTFAKDIIKDNMSAQHPFSALVVPELAKAANIPHSNPIIGWVSPDDGLGEFESAFANTLCLFEEREPVGESDSS
;
A
#
# COMPACT_ATOMS: atom_id res chain seq x y z
N MET A 1 18.14 -22.45 -59.61
CA MET A 1 18.79 -21.94 -58.38
C MET A 1 18.01 -20.83 -57.67
N ILE A 2 17.21 -20.00 -58.36
CA ILE A 2 16.53 -18.84 -57.75
C ILE A 2 15.40 -19.20 -56.75
N LYS A 3 14.65 -20.30 -56.97
CA LYS A 3 13.53 -20.70 -56.08
C LYS A 3 13.93 -21.21 -54.69
N ARG A 4 15.17 -21.71 -54.49
CA ARG A 4 15.65 -22.19 -53.18
C ARG A 4 16.16 -21.05 -52.28
N PHE A 5 16.63 -19.96 -52.87
CA PHE A 5 17.11 -18.79 -52.13
C PHE A 5 15.97 -17.97 -51.52
N THR A 6 14.83 -17.86 -52.22
CA THR A 6 13.65 -17.14 -51.72
C THR A 6 13.02 -17.83 -50.51
N LEU A 7 13.03 -19.17 -50.47
CA LEU A 7 12.47 -19.93 -49.34
C LEU A 7 13.35 -19.82 -48.08
N LEU A 8 14.68 -19.78 -48.23
CA LEU A 8 15.62 -19.60 -47.11
C LEU A 8 15.54 -18.19 -46.53
N ALA A 9 15.36 -17.17 -47.37
CA ALA A 9 15.23 -15.78 -46.92
C ALA A 9 13.93 -15.56 -46.12
N ILE A 10 12.83 -16.21 -46.52
CA ILE A 10 11.55 -16.17 -45.79
C ILE A 10 11.68 -16.91 -44.44
N LEU A 11 12.40 -18.04 -44.38
CA LEU A 11 12.68 -18.77 -43.12
C LEU A 11 13.61 -18.02 -42.15
N PHE A 12 14.51 -17.17 -42.66
CA PHE A 12 15.34 -16.30 -41.82
C PHE A 12 14.58 -15.07 -41.32
N LEU A 13 13.70 -14.49 -42.13
CA LEU A 13 12.84 -13.38 -41.68
C LEU A 13 11.81 -13.82 -40.63
N THR A 14 11.24 -15.03 -40.73
CA THR A 14 10.32 -15.53 -39.70
C THR A 14 11.03 -15.85 -38.38
N LYS A 15 12.32 -16.23 -38.41
CA LYS A 15 13.11 -16.39 -37.19
C LYS A 15 13.47 -15.06 -36.53
N LEU A 16 13.79 -14.01 -37.29
CA LEU A 16 14.10 -12.68 -36.73
C LEU A 16 12.89 -12.03 -36.04
N ILE A 17 11.67 -12.29 -36.51
CA ILE A 17 10.45 -11.78 -35.87
C ILE A 17 10.14 -12.55 -34.57
N ALA A 18 10.58 -13.81 -34.44
CA ALA A 18 10.37 -14.63 -33.24
C ALA A 18 11.30 -14.28 -32.05
N PHE A 19 12.43 -13.62 -32.29
CA PHE A 19 13.39 -13.25 -31.23
C PHE A 19 13.05 -11.95 -30.47
N ALA A 20 12.05 -11.17 -30.90
CA ALA A 20 11.70 -9.93 -30.19
C ALA A 20 10.84 -10.16 -28.92
N GLN A 21 10.25 -11.35 -28.75
CA GLN A 21 9.45 -11.72 -27.56
C GLN A 21 10.22 -12.57 -26.54
N SER A 22 11.45 -12.98 -26.81
CA SER A 22 12.19 -13.92 -25.94
C SER A 22 12.69 -13.33 -24.61
N ASP A 23 12.59 -12.01 -24.42
CA ASP A 23 13.23 -11.33 -23.29
C ASP A 23 12.27 -11.00 -22.13
N VAL A 24 10.96 -11.17 -22.31
CA VAL A 24 9.93 -10.84 -21.31
C VAL A 24 9.62 -12.05 -20.43
N LYS A 25 9.98 -11.96 -19.15
CA LYS A 25 9.67 -12.95 -18.11
C LYS A 25 8.21 -12.83 -17.66
N TYR A 26 7.75 -11.61 -17.40
CA TYR A 26 6.37 -11.29 -17.01
C TYR A 26 6.01 -9.86 -17.41
N ARG A 27 4.73 -9.60 -17.68
CA ARG A 27 4.23 -8.28 -18.10
C ARG A 27 3.17 -7.76 -17.15
N VAL A 28 3.27 -6.47 -16.80
CA VAL A 28 2.21 -5.73 -16.12
C VAL A 28 1.78 -4.58 -17.03
N ILE A 29 0.49 -4.47 -17.34
CA ILE A 29 -0.06 -3.33 -18.09
C ILE A 29 -0.79 -2.44 -17.10
N LEU A 30 -0.44 -1.16 -17.08
CA LEU A 30 -0.93 -0.18 -16.13
C LEU A 30 -1.83 0.81 -16.85
N PHE A 31 -3.09 0.89 -16.41
CA PHE A 31 -4.04 1.93 -16.78
C PHE A 31 -4.42 2.69 -15.54
N GLY A 32 -4.82 3.95 -15.66
CA GLY A 32 -5.43 4.74 -14.61
C GLY A 32 -6.41 5.71 -15.25
N ASP A 33 -7.45 6.11 -14.53
CA ASP A 33 -8.41 7.11 -14.99
C ASP A 33 -9.09 6.69 -16.30
N ALA A 34 -9.41 5.40 -16.40
CA ALA A 34 -9.99 4.77 -17.59
C ALA A 34 -11.53 4.69 -17.52
N GLY A 35 -12.16 5.31 -16.51
CA GLY A 35 -13.59 5.22 -16.24
C GLY A 35 -14.56 5.94 -17.18
N GLU A 36 -14.14 6.33 -18.38
CA GLU A 36 -15.01 6.89 -19.41
C GLU A 36 -14.78 6.20 -20.76
N MET A 37 -15.87 5.79 -21.43
CA MET A 37 -15.80 5.17 -22.75
C MET A 37 -15.70 6.24 -23.84
N ASN A 38 -14.54 6.32 -24.49
CA ASN A 38 -14.31 7.23 -25.61
C ASN A 38 -13.48 6.55 -26.72
N ALA A 39 -13.35 7.19 -27.88
CA ALA A 39 -12.68 6.60 -29.04
C ALA A 39 -11.20 6.26 -28.79
N ALA A 40 -10.47 7.11 -28.07
CA ALA A 40 -9.06 6.89 -27.74
C ALA A 40 -8.90 5.74 -26.74
N GLN A 41 -9.65 5.78 -25.64
CA GLN A 41 -9.69 4.73 -24.62
C GLN A 41 -9.96 3.34 -25.22
N MET A 42 -10.95 3.22 -26.12
CA MET A 42 -11.23 1.96 -26.80
C MET A 42 -10.07 1.47 -27.68
N GLN A 43 -9.34 2.37 -28.35
CA GLN A 43 -8.17 2.00 -29.15
C GLN A 43 -6.98 1.60 -28.27
N ASP A 44 -6.78 2.28 -27.14
CA ASP A 44 -5.78 1.94 -26.14
C ASP A 44 -6.04 0.55 -25.54
N LEU A 45 -7.27 0.26 -25.11
CA LEU A 45 -7.67 -1.05 -24.61
C LEU A 45 -7.49 -2.14 -25.68
N LYS A 46 -7.89 -1.87 -26.94
CA LYS A 46 -7.67 -2.79 -28.06
C LYS A 46 -6.19 -3.03 -28.34
N ASN A 47 -5.35 -1.99 -28.22
CA ASN A 47 -3.91 -2.11 -28.41
C ASN A 47 -3.29 -2.92 -27.26
N ALA A 48 -3.62 -2.61 -26.01
CA ALA A 48 -3.14 -3.33 -24.83
C ALA A 48 -3.55 -4.80 -24.84
N ALA A 49 -4.78 -5.12 -25.27
CA ALA A 49 -5.23 -6.50 -25.40
C ALA A 49 -4.35 -7.32 -26.35
N LYS A 50 -3.87 -6.72 -27.45
CA LYS A 50 -2.91 -7.35 -28.38
C LYS A 50 -1.52 -7.56 -27.77
N GLN A 51 -1.19 -6.83 -26.71
CA GLN A 51 0.08 -6.94 -26.01
C GLN A 51 0.07 -8.03 -24.92
N ILE A 52 -1.07 -8.66 -24.66
CA ILE A 52 -1.19 -9.70 -23.63
C ILE A 52 -0.39 -10.93 -24.03
N ILE A 53 0.43 -11.40 -23.08
CA ILE A 53 1.11 -12.69 -23.13
C ILE A 53 0.31 -13.62 -22.23
N PRO A 54 -0.44 -14.60 -22.77
CA PRO A 54 -1.31 -15.48 -21.98
C PRO A 54 -0.58 -16.09 -20.78
N LYS A 55 -1.22 -16.06 -19.60
CA LYS A 55 -0.67 -16.54 -18.31
C LYS A 55 0.58 -15.81 -17.78
N LYS A 56 1.11 -14.83 -18.49
CA LYS A 56 2.28 -14.01 -18.10
C LYS A 56 1.98 -12.52 -18.13
N THR A 57 0.70 -12.14 -18.06
CA THR A 57 0.28 -10.74 -18.07
C THR A 57 -0.76 -10.49 -17.00
N THR A 58 -0.53 -9.43 -16.23
CA THR A 58 -1.49 -8.82 -15.32
C THR A 58 -1.79 -7.40 -15.80
N VAL A 59 -3.07 -7.03 -15.85
CA VAL A 59 -3.50 -5.65 -16.08
C VAL A 59 -3.95 -5.08 -14.75
N VAL A 60 -3.48 -3.88 -14.43
CA VAL A 60 -3.86 -3.15 -13.21
C VAL A 60 -4.44 -1.81 -13.61
N TYR A 61 -5.67 -1.55 -13.19
CA TYR A 61 -6.32 -0.25 -13.26
C TYR A 61 -6.06 0.48 -11.93
N LEU A 62 -5.34 1.60 -11.99
CA LEU A 62 -4.78 2.37 -10.88
C LEU A 62 -5.76 3.44 -10.39
N GLY A 63 -7.04 3.10 -10.24
CA GLY A 63 -8.09 3.99 -9.78
C GLY A 63 -8.78 4.80 -10.86
N ASP A 64 -9.88 5.42 -10.44
CA ASP A 64 -10.83 6.13 -11.29
C ASP A 64 -11.36 5.24 -12.42
N ASN A 65 -11.86 4.10 -11.99
CA ASN A 65 -12.34 3.01 -12.83
C ASN A 65 -13.71 3.33 -13.43
N ILE A 66 -14.51 4.21 -12.79
CA ILE A 66 -15.83 4.62 -13.25
C ILE A 66 -16.06 6.12 -12.99
N TYR A 67 -16.24 6.91 -14.05
CA TYR A 67 -16.63 8.32 -13.96
C TYR A 67 -18.14 8.53 -14.07
N PRO A 68 -18.68 9.63 -13.49
CA PRO A 68 -17.99 10.65 -12.72
C PRO A 68 -17.94 10.39 -11.20
N THR A 69 -18.62 9.37 -10.68
CA THR A 69 -18.74 9.17 -9.22
C THR A 69 -18.77 7.68 -8.84
N GLY A 70 -18.08 6.82 -9.58
CA GLY A 70 -18.01 5.41 -9.23
C GLY A 70 -19.24 4.61 -9.66
N MET A 71 -19.34 3.38 -9.14
CA MET A 71 -20.42 2.44 -9.44
C MET A 71 -21.80 2.99 -9.06
N GLY A 72 -22.78 2.82 -9.95
CA GLY A 72 -24.18 3.11 -9.64
C GLY A 72 -24.71 2.09 -8.62
N LEU A 73 -25.39 2.58 -7.58
CA LEU A 73 -25.98 1.71 -6.55
C LEU A 73 -27.20 0.95 -7.13
N PRO A 74 -27.55 -0.22 -6.57
CA PRO A 74 -28.74 -0.97 -7.01
C PRO A 74 -30.01 -0.10 -7.08
N GLY A 75 -30.67 -0.11 -8.23
CA GLY A 75 -31.88 0.67 -8.52
C GLY A 75 -31.64 2.13 -8.94
N SER A 76 -30.38 2.59 -9.03
CA SER A 76 -30.05 3.93 -9.57
C SER A 76 -30.16 3.99 -11.08
N LEU A 77 -30.31 5.19 -11.63
CA LEU A 77 -30.42 5.40 -13.08
C LEU A 77 -29.11 5.04 -13.80
N GLU A 78 -27.98 5.18 -13.12
CA GLU A 78 -26.63 5.01 -13.65
C GLU A 78 -26.10 3.57 -13.49
N GLU A 79 -26.82 2.67 -12.82
CA GLU A 79 -26.36 1.32 -12.48
C GLU A 79 -25.90 0.53 -13.72
N GLU A 80 -26.71 0.47 -14.77
CA GLU A 80 -26.36 -0.33 -15.96
C GLU A 80 -25.24 0.29 -16.79
N ASP A 81 -25.17 1.63 -16.86
CA ASP A 81 -24.13 2.31 -17.62
C ASP A 81 -22.76 2.21 -16.94
N THR A 82 -22.72 2.30 -15.61
CA THR A 82 -21.49 2.10 -14.83
C THR A 82 -20.96 0.65 -14.93
N LYS A 83 -21.84 -0.35 -14.97
CA LYS A 83 -21.46 -1.75 -15.29
C LYS A 83 -20.83 -1.89 -16.68
N LYS A 84 -21.38 -1.22 -17.71
CA LYS A 84 -20.83 -1.24 -19.07
C LYS A 84 -19.44 -0.63 -19.13
N ILE A 85 -19.22 0.49 -18.43
CA ILE A 85 -17.91 1.15 -18.34
C ILE A 85 -16.87 0.16 -17.79
N LEU A 86 -17.17 -0.54 -16.70
CA LEU A 86 -16.22 -1.48 -16.11
C LEU A 86 -15.99 -2.71 -17.01
N ARG A 87 -17.04 -3.26 -17.63
CA ARG A 87 -16.93 -4.35 -18.63
C ARG A 87 -16.03 -4.00 -19.80
N SER A 88 -16.18 -2.78 -20.33
CA SER A 88 -15.38 -2.31 -21.48
C SER A 88 -13.87 -2.40 -21.22
N GLN A 89 -13.47 -2.28 -19.95
CA GLN A 89 -12.08 -2.34 -19.51
C GLN A 89 -11.60 -3.79 -19.37
N PHE A 90 -12.27 -4.61 -18.56
CA PHE A 90 -11.75 -5.95 -18.25
C PHE A 90 -12.01 -7.00 -19.33
N GLU A 91 -13.12 -6.96 -20.07
CA GLU A 91 -13.48 -8.03 -21.02
C GLU A 91 -12.44 -8.24 -22.13
N PRO A 92 -11.89 -7.18 -22.78
CA PRO A 92 -10.84 -7.36 -23.78
C PRO A 92 -9.56 -7.97 -23.20
N MET A 93 -9.27 -7.72 -21.93
CA MET A 93 -8.07 -8.23 -21.26
C MET A 93 -8.24 -9.68 -20.81
N ARG A 94 -9.40 -9.98 -20.22
CA ARG A 94 -9.78 -11.33 -19.77
C ARG A 94 -9.93 -12.30 -20.94
N SER A 95 -10.51 -11.86 -22.06
CA SER A 95 -10.64 -12.69 -23.27
C SER A 95 -9.29 -13.09 -23.88
N MET A 96 -8.25 -12.31 -23.65
CA MET A 96 -6.86 -12.62 -24.05
C MET A 96 -6.08 -13.39 -22.96
N GLY A 97 -6.70 -13.68 -21.81
CA GLY A 97 -6.14 -14.51 -20.74
C GLY A 97 -5.24 -13.77 -19.74
N ALA A 98 -5.29 -12.44 -19.67
CA ALA A 98 -4.57 -11.67 -18.65
C ALA A 98 -5.35 -11.61 -17.34
N THR A 99 -4.67 -11.68 -16.19
CA THR A 99 -5.31 -11.39 -14.89
C THR A 99 -5.61 -9.90 -14.81
N VAL A 100 -6.74 -9.49 -14.22
CA VAL A 100 -7.16 -8.09 -14.14
C VAL A 100 -7.43 -7.69 -12.70
N TYR A 101 -6.83 -6.59 -12.28
CA TYR A 101 -7.03 -5.99 -10.97
C TYR A 101 -7.46 -4.54 -11.10
N PHE A 102 -8.41 -4.13 -10.28
CA PHE A 102 -8.83 -2.74 -10.12
C PHE A 102 -8.39 -2.26 -8.74
N ILE A 103 -7.69 -1.12 -8.68
CA ILE A 103 -7.43 -0.36 -7.46
C ILE A 103 -8.45 0.79 -7.45
N PRO A 104 -9.07 1.14 -6.31
CA PRO A 104 -10.01 2.26 -6.24
C PRO A 104 -9.29 3.62 -6.31
N GLY A 105 -9.92 4.59 -6.97
CA GLY A 105 -9.54 6.00 -6.96
C GLY A 105 -10.61 6.88 -6.31
N ASN A 106 -10.36 8.19 -6.26
CA ASN A 106 -11.25 9.13 -5.58
C ASN A 106 -12.64 9.19 -6.23
N HIS A 107 -12.72 9.05 -7.56
CA HIS A 107 -14.01 8.98 -8.25
C HIS A 107 -14.78 7.71 -7.94
N ASP A 108 -14.10 6.57 -7.75
CA ASP A 108 -14.76 5.32 -7.37
C ASP A 108 -15.38 5.43 -5.96
N TRP A 109 -14.73 6.18 -5.07
CA TRP A 109 -15.23 6.59 -3.75
C TRP A 109 -16.25 7.74 -3.81
N ASP A 110 -17.19 7.70 -4.74
CA ASP A 110 -18.24 8.73 -4.91
C ASP A 110 -17.65 10.13 -5.16
N LYS A 111 -16.49 10.23 -5.81
CA LYS A 111 -15.72 11.48 -5.93
C LYS A 111 -15.43 12.07 -4.54
N SER A 112 -14.90 11.23 -3.68
CA SER A 112 -14.68 11.48 -2.25
C SER A 112 -15.96 11.91 -1.52
N GLY A 113 -17.13 11.41 -1.95
CA GLY A 113 -18.45 11.75 -1.46
C GLY A 113 -18.96 10.79 -0.37
N PRO A 114 -20.06 11.12 0.34
CA PRO A 114 -20.52 10.35 1.50
C PRO A 114 -20.97 8.92 1.18
N LYS A 115 -21.24 8.58 -0.10
CA LYS A 115 -21.61 7.22 -0.50
C LYS A 115 -20.40 6.38 -0.94
N GLY A 116 -19.17 6.88 -0.78
CA GLY A 116 -17.96 6.24 -1.29
C GLY A 116 -17.83 4.77 -0.88
N LEU A 117 -17.95 4.45 0.41
CA LEU A 117 -17.87 3.06 0.88
C LEU A 117 -18.93 2.15 0.23
N ALA A 118 -20.17 2.62 0.15
CA ALA A 118 -21.25 1.85 -0.47
C ALA A 118 -21.01 1.59 -1.96
N LYS A 119 -20.46 2.58 -2.68
CA LYS A 119 -20.16 2.45 -4.11
C LYS A 119 -18.97 1.53 -4.39
N ILE A 120 -17.94 1.59 -3.55
CA ILE A 120 -16.80 0.67 -3.64
C ILE A 120 -17.23 -0.77 -3.38
N LYS A 121 -18.07 -1.00 -2.36
CA LYS A 121 -18.68 -2.32 -2.12
C LYS A 121 -19.50 -2.79 -3.31
N ALA A 122 -20.33 -1.92 -3.90
CA ALA A 122 -21.10 -2.27 -5.10
C ALA A 122 -20.22 -2.61 -6.32
N GLN A 123 -19.08 -1.93 -6.48
CA GLN A 123 -18.11 -2.26 -7.53
C GLN A 123 -17.47 -3.64 -7.29
N ASP A 124 -17.05 -3.92 -6.05
CA ASP A 124 -16.49 -5.21 -5.65
C ASP A 124 -17.49 -6.35 -5.86
N ASP A 125 -18.73 -6.17 -5.40
CA ASP A 125 -19.82 -7.13 -5.57
C ASP A 125 -20.09 -7.43 -7.05
N PHE A 126 -20.08 -6.41 -7.90
CA PHE A 126 -20.25 -6.59 -9.34
C PHE A 126 -19.11 -7.40 -9.96
N LEU A 127 -17.86 -7.15 -9.57
CA LEU A 127 -16.69 -7.91 -10.04
C LEU A 127 -16.75 -9.36 -9.54
N LYS A 128 -17.08 -9.58 -8.26
CA LYS A 128 -17.26 -10.92 -7.66
C LYS A 128 -18.39 -11.70 -8.34
N ALA A 129 -19.48 -11.03 -8.71
CA ALA A 129 -20.61 -11.64 -9.42
C ALA A 129 -20.25 -12.20 -10.81
N GLN A 130 -19.10 -11.82 -11.40
CA GLN A 130 -18.63 -12.42 -12.64
C GLN A 130 -18.10 -13.86 -12.44
N GLY A 131 -17.86 -14.29 -11.20
CA GLY A 131 -17.39 -15.65 -10.89
C GLY A 131 -15.97 -15.95 -11.40
N ASP A 132 -15.18 -14.93 -11.73
CA ASP A 132 -13.84 -15.07 -12.29
C ASP A 132 -12.76 -14.76 -11.22
N PRO A 133 -11.99 -15.77 -10.75
CA PRO A 133 -10.99 -15.57 -9.71
C PRO A 133 -9.79 -14.73 -10.15
N LEU A 134 -9.64 -14.45 -11.45
CA LEU A 134 -8.59 -13.62 -12.02
C LEU A 134 -9.05 -12.19 -12.33
N LEU A 135 -10.23 -11.80 -11.82
CA LEU A 135 -10.81 -10.47 -11.93
C LEU A 135 -11.21 -9.99 -10.53
N LYS A 136 -10.51 -8.98 -9.97
CA LYS A 136 -10.78 -8.53 -8.59
C LYS A 136 -10.62 -7.02 -8.42
N LEU A 137 -11.38 -6.46 -7.49
CA LEU A 137 -11.02 -5.22 -6.81
C LEU A 137 -9.95 -5.53 -5.75
N ILE A 138 -8.94 -4.68 -5.64
CA ILE A 138 -7.87 -4.79 -4.64
C ILE A 138 -7.53 -3.41 -4.05
N PRO A 139 -7.53 -3.25 -2.72
CA PRO A 139 -8.11 -4.18 -1.75
C PRO A 139 -9.63 -4.32 -1.97
N ASP A 140 -10.21 -5.44 -1.53
CA ASP A 140 -11.63 -5.70 -1.72
C ASP A 140 -12.48 -5.07 -0.61
N ASN A 141 -13.80 -5.06 -0.81
CA ASN A 141 -14.80 -4.66 0.18
C ASN A 141 -14.62 -3.24 0.81
N GLY A 142 -13.89 -2.34 0.14
CA GLY A 142 -13.57 -1.01 0.66
C GLY A 142 -12.63 -1.02 1.87
N CYS A 143 -11.90 -2.11 2.06
CA CYS A 143 -10.89 -2.24 3.10
C CYS A 143 -9.58 -1.53 2.71
N PRO A 144 -8.80 -1.04 3.69
CA PRO A 144 -7.52 -0.38 3.40
C PRO A 144 -6.33 -1.34 3.29
N ASP A 145 -6.56 -2.63 3.50
CA ASP A 145 -5.55 -3.68 3.60
C ASP A 145 -4.54 -3.65 2.44
N PRO A 146 -3.24 -3.44 2.70
CA PRO A 146 -2.23 -3.65 1.68
C PRO A 146 -2.21 -5.12 1.23
N VAL A 147 -2.26 -5.35 -0.08
CA VAL A 147 -2.29 -6.68 -0.69
C VAL A 147 -1.04 -6.91 -1.54
N ALA A 148 -0.30 -7.98 -1.25
CA ALA A 148 0.80 -8.42 -2.12
C ALA A 148 0.32 -9.46 -3.14
N ILE A 149 0.59 -9.18 -4.41
CA ILE A 149 0.25 -10.04 -5.55
C ILE A 149 1.56 -10.55 -6.15
N LYS A 150 1.88 -11.80 -5.83
CA LYS A 150 3.07 -12.47 -6.34
C LYS A 150 2.88 -12.79 -7.82
N LEU A 151 3.69 -12.18 -8.67
CA LEU A 151 3.66 -12.41 -10.12
C LEU A 151 4.71 -13.42 -10.55
N THR A 152 5.93 -13.28 -10.03
CA THR A 152 7.03 -14.22 -10.22
C THR A 152 7.79 -14.45 -8.92
N ASP A 153 8.87 -15.22 -8.97
CA ASP A 153 9.84 -15.32 -7.88
C ASP A 153 10.53 -13.98 -7.57
N LYS A 154 10.63 -13.07 -8.54
CA LYS A 154 11.36 -11.80 -8.45
C LYS A 154 10.53 -10.54 -8.77
N LEU A 155 9.21 -10.67 -8.90
CA LEU A 155 8.30 -9.54 -9.11
C LEU A 155 7.04 -9.71 -8.26
N THR A 156 6.65 -8.65 -7.57
CA THR A 156 5.43 -8.57 -6.77
C THR A 156 4.83 -7.18 -6.92
N ILE A 157 3.50 -7.11 -7.00
CA ILE A 157 2.77 -5.85 -6.83
C ILE A 157 2.36 -5.76 -5.36
N ILE A 158 2.58 -4.62 -4.72
CA ILE A 158 1.95 -4.32 -3.43
C ILE A 158 0.94 -3.21 -3.71
N ALA A 159 -0.35 -3.54 -3.63
CA ALA A 159 -1.44 -2.61 -3.89
C ALA A 159 -2.08 -2.16 -2.58
N TYR A 160 -2.48 -0.89 -2.50
CA TYR A 160 -3.24 -0.38 -1.36
C TYR A 160 -4.21 0.73 -1.78
N ASP A 161 -5.26 0.93 -0.99
CA ASP A 161 -6.23 1.99 -1.23
C ASP A 161 -5.70 3.33 -0.68
N SER A 162 -5.14 4.14 -1.57
CA SER A 162 -4.72 5.50 -1.21
C SER A 162 -5.88 6.46 -0.98
N GLU A 163 -7.04 6.23 -1.58
CA GLU A 163 -8.21 7.09 -1.36
C GLU A 163 -8.79 6.86 0.02
N TRP A 164 -8.85 5.62 0.53
CA TRP A 164 -9.24 5.35 1.91
C TRP A 164 -8.46 6.21 2.91
N TRP A 165 -7.18 6.46 2.65
CA TRP A 165 -6.35 7.34 3.49
C TRP A 165 -6.82 8.80 3.49
N LEU A 166 -7.23 9.32 2.33
CA LEU A 166 -7.62 10.72 2.10
C LEU A 166 -9.11 10.97 2.32
N PHE A 167 -9.92 9.92 2.27
CA PHE A 167 -11.37 9.98 2.28
C PHE A 167 -11.90 10.65 3.56
N PRO A 168 -12.70 11.72 3.44
CA PRO A 168 -13.07 12.58 4.57
C PRO A 168 -14.31 12.11 5.33
N TYR A 169 -15.10 11.21 4.74
CA TYR A 169 -16.34 10.69 5.34
C TYR A 169 -16.11 9.40 6.12
N ASN A 170 -17.18 8.90 6.74
CA ASN A 170 -17.15 7.64 7.45
C ASN A 170 -16.82 6.48 6.49
N LYS A 171 -15.72 5.79 6.81
CA LYS A 171 -15.19 4.61 6.11
C LYS A 171 -15.05 3.41 7.06
N ALA A 172 -15.71 3.46 8.20
CA ALA A 172 -15.77 2.34 9.13
C ALA A 172 -16.48 1.19 8.44
N ASN A 173 -15.77 0.09 8.28
CA ASN A 173 -16.33 -1.17 7.85
C ASN A 173 -16.68 -2.04 9.07
N ALA A 174 -17.44 -3.12 8.90
CA ALA A 174 -17.65 -4.06 9.99
C ALA A 174 -16.29 -4.63 10.45
N ALA A 175 -16.06 -4.74 11.76
CA ALA A 175 -14.75 -5.05 12.33
C ALA A 175 -14.18 -6.42 11.88
N SER A 176 -15.02 -7.33 11.40
CA SER A 176 -14.65 -8.65 10.88
C SER A 176 -14.39 -8.68 9.36
N GLU A 177 -14.66 -7.59 8.64
CA GLU A 177 -14.55 -7.54 7.18
C GLU A 177 -13.16 -7.14 6.68
N CYS A 178 -12.40 -6.37 7.47
CA CYS A 178 -11.07 -5.87 7.12
C CYS A 178 -10.04 -6.25 8.17
N ASN A 179 -8.82 -6.65 7.77
CA ASN A 179 -7.76 -6.94 8.75
C ASN A 179 -7.11 -5.64 9.25
N CYS A 180 -7.14 -4.58 8.43
CA CYS A 180 -6.66 -3.26 8.80
C CYS A 180 -7.84 -2.31 8.95
N ASN A 181 -7.93 -1.61 10.07
CA ASN A 181 -8.98 -0.63 10.37
C ASN A 181 -8.40 0.77 10.67
N THR A 182 -7.09 0.86 10.86
CA THR A 182 -6.37 2.11 11.14
C THR A 182 -5.20 2.33 10.19
N LYS A 183 -4.78 3.58 10.01
CA LYS A 183 -3.58 3.94 9.23
C LYS A 183 -2.32 3.23 9.74
N ASP A 184 -2.20 3.05 11.05
CA ASP A 184 -1.02 2.42 11.64
C ASP A 184 -0.99 0.91 11.36
N GLU A 185 -2.14 0.21 11.41
CA GLU A 185 -2.24 -1.20 11.00
C GLU A 185 -1.88 -1.38 9.51
N VAL A 186 -2.33 -0.45 8.65
CA VAL A 186 -1.93 -0.40 7.24
C VAL A 186 -0.42 -0.27 7.10
N LEU A 187 0.22 0.63 7.84
CA LEU A 187 1.68 0.81 7.80
C LEU A 187 2.44 -0.42 8.32
N VAL A 188 1.98 -1.04 9.41
CA VAL A 188 2.57 -2.29 9.92
C VAL A 188 2.46 -3.38 8.87
N ARG A 189 1.30 -3.51 8.21
CA ARG A 189 1.12 -4.48 7.13
C ARG A 189 2.03 -4.18 5.94
N MET A 190 2.23 -2.91 5.58
CA MET A 190 3.19 -2.52 4.55
C MET A 190 4.63 -2.89 4.92
N GLU A 191 5.05 -2.70 6.17
CA GLU A 191 6.38 -3.10 6.66
C GLU A 191 6.62 -4.60 6.48
N GLU A 192 5.62 -5.42 6.86
CA GLU A 192 5.68 -6.87 6.66
C GLU A 192 5.80 -7.23 5.18
N LEU A 193 4.97 -6.64 4.33
CA LEU A 193 4.98 -6.93 2.90
C LEU A 193 6.29 -6.51 2.24
N LEU A 194 6.90 -5.40 2.68
CA LEU A 194 8.22 -5.02 2.23
C LEU A 194 9.25 -6.07 2.64
N GLU A 195 9.28 -6.48 3.90
CA GLU A 195 10.24 -7.48 4.40
C GLU A 195 10.10 -8.84 3.68
N GLN A 196 8.86 -9.28 3.44
CA GLN A 196 8.51 -10.50 2.68
C GLN A 196 8.97 -10.49 1.22
N ASN A 197 9.13 -9.31 0.64
CA ASN A 197 9.38 -9.13 -0.80
C ASN A 197 10.65 -8.33 -1.07
N LYS A 198 11.49 -8.15 -0.06
CA LYS A 198 12.68 -7.29 -0.08
C LYS A 198 13.72 -7.72 -1.13
N ASP A 199 13.73 -9.00 -1.49
CA ASP A 199 14.62 -9.58 -2.50
C ASP A 199 14.04 -9.57 -3.93
N LYS A 200 12.89 -8.93 -4.14
CA LYS A 200 12.14 -8.85 -5.41
C LYS A 200 12.05 -7.42 -5.92
N VAL A 201 11.64 -7.28 -7.18
CA VAL A 201 11.04 -6.04 -7.68
C VAL A 201 9.66 -5.88 -7.05
N ILE A 202 9.41 -4.68 -6.51
CA ILE A 202 8.12 -4.29 -5.96
C ILE A 202 7.55 -3.16 -6.84
N LEU A 203 6.37 -3.39 -7.41
CA LEU A 203 5.55 -2.32 -7.95
C LEU A 203 4.57 -1.89 -6.85
N LEU A 204 4.84 -0.76 -6.19
CA LEU A 204 3.93 -0.21 -5.19
C LEU A 204 2.82 0.55 -5.91
N ALA A 205 1.63 -0.03 -5.94
CA ALA A 205 0.51 0.42 -6.75
C ALA A 205 -0.58 1.08 -5.89
N SER A 206 -0.97 2.29 -6.28
CA SER A 206 -2.05 3.06 -5.65
C SER A 206 -2.68 3.99 -6.69
N HIS A 207 -3.74 4.70 -6.33
CA HIS A 207 -4.30 5.72 -7.22
C HIS A 207 -3.45 7.01 -7.21
N HIS A 208 -3.05 7.45 -6.02
CA HIS A 208 -2.41 8.74 -5.79
C HIS A 208 -0.87 8.74 -6.00
N PRO A 209 -0.32 9.53 -6.95
CA PRO A 209 1.13 9.60 -7.20
C PRO A 209 1.89 10.41 -6.14
N PHE A 210 3.12 10.01 -5.81
CA PHE A 210 3.92 10.72 -4.80
C PHE A 210 4.74 11.88 -5.38
N GLN A 211 4.88 11.88 -6.70
CA GLN A 211 5.53 12.90 -7.48
C GLN A 211 4.68 13.15 -8.72
N SER A 212 4.41 14.41 -9.04
CA SER A 212 3.72 14.78 -10.27
C SER A 212 4.11 16.18 -10.72
N TYR A 213 4.17 16.37 -12.03
CA TYR A 213 4.27 17.66 -12.71
C TYR A 213 2.96 18.05 -13.43
N GLY A 214 1.84 17.48 -12.99
CA GLY A 214 0.48 17.80 -13.44
C GLY A 214 -0.26 18.77 -12.49
N PRO A 215 -1.55 19.03 -12.75
CA PRO A 215 -2.33 20.01 -12.01
C PRO A 215 -2.50 19.65 -10.52
N HIS A 216 -2.65 18.38 -10.17
CA HIS A 216 -2.75 17.95 -8.77
C HIS A 216 -1.40 18.08 -8.03
N GLY A 217 -0.29 18.04 -8.77
CA GLY A 217 1.05 18.44 -8.33
C GLY A 217 1.28 19.95 -8.18
N GLY A 218 0.27 20.78 -8.47
CA GLY A 218 0.37 22.24 -8.40
C GLY A 218 0.96 22.90 -9.64
N TYR A 219 1.05 22.19 -10.77
CA TYR A 219 1.56 22.73 -12.03
C TYR A 219 0.44 23.13 -12.97
N PHE A 220 0.37 24.42 -13.30
CA PHE A 220 -0.65 25.00 -14.16
C PHE A 220 0.00 25.73 -15.34
N ASN A 221 -0.63 25.70 -16.51
CA ASN A 221 -0.12 26.40 -17.69
C ASN A 221 -0.58 27.88 -17.71
N LEU A 222 -0.02 28.69 -18.62
CA LEU A 222 -0.38 30.11 -18.73
C LEU A 222 -1.88 30.34 -18.95
N ARG A 223 -2.55 29.44 -19.71
CA ARG A 223 -3.99 29.47 -19.91
C ARG A 223 -4.75 29.25 -18.61
N ASN A 224 -4.30 28.35 -17.73
CA ASN A 224 -4.91 28.15 -16.41
C ASN A 224 -4.77 29.39 -15.51
N HIS A 225 -3.65 30.13 -15.60
CA HIS A 225 -3.45 31.37 -14.85
C HIS A 225 -4.29 32.55 -15.38
N LEU A 226 -4.45 32.64 -16.70
CA LEU A 226 -5.24 33.70 -17.34
C LEU A 226 -6.74 33.42 -17.30
N PHE A 227 -7.14 32.14 -17.44
CA PHE A 227 -8.53 31.70 -17.57
C PHE A 227 -8.83 30.51 -16.63
N PRO A 228 -8.78 30.69 -15.30
CA PRO A 228 -8.87 29.60 -14.32
C PRO A 228 -10.17 28.80 -14.43
N LEU A 229 -11.27 29.44 -14.83
CA LEU A 229 -12.60 28.83 -15.00
C LEU A 229 -12.63 27.80 -16.13
N THR A 230 -11.65 27.81 -17.05
CA THR A 230 -11.50 26.75 -18.06
C THR A 230 -11.21 25.37 -17.47
N SER A 231 -10.73 25.33 -16.22
CA SER A 231 -10.50 24.10 -15.46
C SER A 231 -11.79 23.50 -14.87
N LEU A 232 -12.84 24.33 -14.71
CA LEU A 232 -14.18 23.91 -14.28
C LEU A 232 -15.10 23.60 -15.47
N ASN A 233 -15.00 24.43 -16.52
CA ASN A 233 -15.72 24.26 -17.76
C ASN A 233 -14.86 24.75 -18.92
N LYS A 234 -14.54 23.86 -19.87
CA LYS A 234 -13.64 24.12 -21.01
C LYS A 234 -14.04 25.34 -21.86
N ASN A 235 -15.30 25.79 -21.79
CA ASN A 235 -15.84 26.91 -22.56
C ASN A 235 -15.80 28.26 -21.83
N LEU A 236 -15.45 28.31 -20.54
CA LEU A 236 -15.41 29.56 -19.76
C LEU A 236 -14.07 30.31 -19.90
N TYR A 237 -13.84 30.95 -21.05
CA TYR A 237 -12.67 31.80 -21.30
C TYR A 237 -12.86 33.23 -20.77
N ILE A 238 -12.97 33.37 -19.45
CA ILE A 238 -13.06 34.68 -18.79
C ILE A 238 -11.67 35.05 -18.26
N PRO A 239 -10.99 36.08 -18.81
CA PRO A 239 -9.67 36.47 -18.37
C PRO A 239 -9.75 37.07 -16.97
N MET A 240 -9.07 36.44 -16.01
CA MET A 240 -8.99 36.91 -14.63
C MET A 240 -7.52 37.03 -14.19
N PRO A 241 -6.73 37.98 -14.73
CA PRO A 241 -5.39 38.22 -14.23
C PRO A 241 -5.43 38.60 -12.74
N VAL A 242 -4.39 38.24 -11.97
CA VAL A 242 -4.31 38.38 -10.50
C VAL A 242 -5.25 37.43 -9.73
N LEU A 243 -6.58 37.53 -9.90
CA LEU A 243 -7.55 36.62 -9.24
C LEU A 243 -7.45 35.16 -9.71
N GLY A 244 -7.12 34.95 -10.98
CA GLY A 244 -6.91 33.64 -11.58
C GLY A 244 -5.57 32.99 -11.23
N SER A 245 -4.67 33.71 -10.55
CA SER A 245 -3.51 33.09 -9.89
C SER A 245 -3.82 32.66 -8.44
N VAL A 246 -4.88 33.20 -7.83
CA VAL A 246 -5.35 32.81 -6.48
C VAL A 246 -6.00 31.42 -6.49
N TYR A 247 -6.78 31.07 -7.51
CA TYR A 247 -7.44 29.75 -7.59
C TYR A 247 -6.46 28.57 -7.75
N PRO A 248 -5.51 28.58 -8.72
CA PRO A 248 -4.42 27.61 -8.78
C PRO A 248 -3.57 27.57 -7.50
N PHE A 249 -3.30 28.73 -6.88
CA PHE A 249 -2.58 28.81 -5.62
C PHE A 249 -3.34 28.15 -4.47
N LEU A 250 -4.61 28.50 -4.23
CA LEU A 250 -5.46 27.91 -3.17
C LEU A 250 -5.64 26.40 -3.34
N ARG A 251 -5.86 25.94 -4.57
CA ARG A 251 -5.91 24.51 -4.91
C ARG A 251 -4.57 23.83 -4.63
N SER A 252 -3.46 24.46 -5.01
CA SER A 252 -2.12 23.97 -4.73
C SER A 252 -1.69 24.05 -3.26
N THR A 253 -2.51 24.55 -2.31
CA THR A 253 -2.07 24.69 -0.92
C THR A 253 -2.98 24.04 0.12
N LEU A 254 -4.32 24.08 -0.01
CA LEU A 254 -5.21 23.71 1.12
C LEU A 254 -6.59 23.13 0.78
N LEU A 255 -7.10 23.21 -0.46
CA LEU A 255 -8.55 22.99 -0.69
C LEU A 255 -8.99 21.52 -0.85
N SER A 256 -8.18 20.68 -1.52
CA SER A 256 -8.58 19.31 -1.83
C SER A 256 -7.62 18.30 -1.21
N PRO A 257 -8.11 17.30 -0.45
CA PRO A 257 -7.31 16.15 -0.02
C PRO A 257 -6.61 15.44 -1.19
N GLU A 258 -7.17 15.54 -2.39
CA GLU A 258 -6.68 15.02 -3.67
C GLU A 258 -5.46 15.75 -4.26
N ASP A 259 -5.07 16.91 -3.72
CA ASP A 259 -3.93 17.66 -4.24
C ASP A 259 -2.66 17.39 -3.40
N LEU A 260 -1.52 17.20 -4.07
CA LEU A 260 -0.24 16.78 -3.46
C LEU A 260 0.24 17.64 -2.29
N ASN A 261 -0.18 18.90 -2.27
CA ASN A 261 0.22 19.86 -1.25
C ASN A 261 -0.67 19.87 0.00
N HIS A 262 -1.80 19.18 -0.03
CA HIS A 262 -2.72 19.08 1.09
C HIS A 262 -2.07 18.32 2.27
N PRO A 263 -2.33 18.73 3.53
CA PRO A 263 -1.74 18.08 4.70
C PRO A 263 -1.98 16.57 4.78
N ALA A 264 -3.20 16.10 4.48
CA ALA A 264 -3.53 14.66 4.49
C ALA A 264 -2.77 13.85 3.42
N TYR A 265 -2.57 14.44 2.22
CA TYR A 265 -1.78 13.82 1.15
C TYR A 265 -0.30 13.76 1.56
N LYS A 266 0.23 14.86 2.10
CA LYS A 266 1.60 14.91 2.62
C LYS A 266 1.84 13.91 3.76
N ASP A 267 0.87 13.71 4.64
CA ASP A 267 0.87 12.68 5.69
C ASP A 267 0.94 11.27 5.09
N MET A 268 0.10 10.96 4.10
CA MET A 268 0.16 9.68 3.37
C MET A 268 1.53 9.46 2.73
N ILE A 269 2.03 10.43 1.98
CA ILE A 269 3.34 10.34 1.31
C ILE A 269 4.44 10.12 2.34
N ARG A 270 4.44 10.87 3.44
CA ARG A 270 5.46 10.75 4.48
C ARG A 270 5.42 9.39 5.16
N SER A 271 4.22 8.93 5.51
CA SER A 271 4.00 7.66 6.19
C SER A 271 4.42 6.47 5.33
N VAL A 272 3.95 6.41 4.08
CA VAL A 272 4.30 5.32 3.15
C VAL A 272 5.77 5.38 2.74
N ASN A 273 6.35 6.57 2.55
CA ASN A 273 7.80 6.70 2.34
C ASN A 273 8.61 6.32 3.59
N GLY A 274 8.04 6.39 4.79
CA GLY A 274 8.66 5.87 6.00
C GLY A 274 8.89 4.36 5.96
N VAL A 275 8.07 3.64 5.19
CA VAL A 275 8.19 2.20 4.98
C VAL A 275 9.04 1.89 3.74
N PHE A 276 8.63 2.38 2.57
CA PHE A 276 9.23 1.99 1.28
C PHE A 276 10.36 2.92 0.80
N GLY A 277 10.33 4.19 1.18
CA GLY A 277 11.37 5.19 0.89
C GLY A 277 12.00 5.12 -0.50
N ASP A 278 13.33 5.08 -0.53
CA ASP A 278 14.18 4.91 -1.71
C ASP A 278 14.68 3.47 -1.85
N TYR A 279 13.91 2.48 -1.34
CA TYR A 279 14.30 1.08 -1.41
C TYR A 279 14.61 0.66 -2.86
N PRO A 280 15.79 0.09 -3.16
CA PRO A 280 16.33 0.03 -4.52
C PRO A 280 15.38 -0.53 -5.58
N ASN A 281 14.69 -1.63 -5.25
CA ASN A 281 13.83 -2.35 -6.19
C ASN A 281 12.35 -1.96 -6.12
N VAL A 282 12.00 -0.88 -5.43
CA VAL A 282 10.62 -0.35 -5.40
C VAL A 282 10.42 0.68 -6.52
N THR A 283 9.34 0.50 -7.29
CA THR A 283 8.84 1.51 -8.23
C THR A 283 7.40 1.86 -7.86
N TYR A 284 7.13 3.14 -7.69
CA TYR A 284 5.80 3.65 -7.37
C TYR A 284 5.02 3.79 -8.68
N VAL A 285 3.80 3.25 -8.74
CA VAL A 285 2.94 3.31 -9.93
C VAL A 285 1.56 3.84 -9.52
N ALA A 286 1.08 4.86 -10.24
CA ALA A 286 -0.15 5.55 -9.90
C ALA A 286 -0.91 6.11 -11.12
N GLY A 287 -2.19 6.45 -10.92
CA GLY A 287 -3.05 7.16 -11.87
C GLY A 287 -3.23 8.62 -11.44
N HIS A 288 -4.49 9.06 -11.28
CA HIS A 288 -5.02 10.31 -10.71
C HIS A 288 -4.67 11.59 -11.49
N GLU A 289 -3.42 11.70 -11.89
CA GLU A 289 -2.98 12.75 -12.78
C GLU A 289 -3.30 12.34 -14.21
N HIS A 290 -4.13 13.14 -14.87
CA HIS A 290 -4.64 12.87 -16.22
C HIS A 290 -3.55 13.00 -17.31
N GLY A 291 -2.48 12.23 -17.23
CA GLY A 291 -1.37 12.23 -18.17
C GLY A 291 -0.38 11.12 -17.86
N LEU A 292 0.57 10.92 -18.76
CA LEU A 292 1.63 9.93 -18.58
C LEU A 292 2.92 10.61 -18.13
N GLN A 293 3.57 10.09 -17.09
CA GLN A 293 4.84 10.64 -16.61
C GLN A 293 5.79 9.53 -16.14
N LEU A 294 7.10 9.76 -16.33
CA LEU A 294 8.17 9.04 -15.66
C LEU A 294 9.01 10.05 -14.88
N ILE A 295 9.07 9.91 -13.57
CA ILE A 295 9.76 10.85 -12.68
C ILE A 295 10.79 10.09 -11.85
N LYS A 296 12.03 10.56 -11.87
CA LYS A 296 13.16 9.98 -11.14
C LYS A 296 13.69 10.98 -10.11
N GLY A 297 12.97 11.12 -9.00
CA GLY A 297 13.40 11.86 -7.81
C GLY A 297 14.19 10.97 -6.87
N LYS A 298 13.78 10.91 -5.59
CA LYS A 298 14.35 9.95 -4.61
C LYS A 298 13.95 8.52 -4.95
N GLN A 299 12.69 8.32 -5.31
CA GLN A 299 12.13 7.09 -5.85
C GLN A 299 11.77 7.25 -7.33
N LEU A 300 11.67 6.12 -8.03
CA LEU A 300 11.11 6.08 -9.38
C LEU A 300 9.58 6.06 -9.29
N GLN A 301 8.93 7.05 -9.91
CA GLN A 301 7.49 7.18 -10.01
C GLN A 301 7.05 7.06 -11.47
N ILE A 302 6.06 6.20 -11.70
CA ILE A 302 5.30 6.09 -12.94
C ILE A 302 3.91 6.65 -12.68
N VAL A 303 3.48 7.54 -13.56
CA VAL A 303 2.11 8.03 -13.61
C VAL A 303 1.50 7.55 -14.93
N SER A 304 0.39 6.82 -14.84
CA SER A 304 -0.33 6.23 -15.97
C SER A 304 -1.81 6.59 -15.93
N GLY A 305 -2.14 7.83 -15.57
CA GLY A 305 -3.53 8.27 -15.35
C GLY A 305 -4.22 8.84 -16.58
N SER A 306 -3.83 8.46 -17.79
CA SER A 306 -4.41 9.01 -19.03
C SER A 306 -5.29 8.01 -19.79
N GLY A 307 -5.94 7.07 -19.08
CA GLY A 307 -6.73 6.01 -19.73
C GLY A 307 -7.97 6.52 -20.46
N SER A 308 -8.59 7.61 -20.00
CA SER A 308 -9.77 8.21 -20.65
C SER A 308 -9.82 9.75 -20.56
N LYS A 309 -8.92 10.36 -19.79
CA LYS A 309 -8.82 11.81 -19.62
C LYS A 309 -7.40 12.32 -19.84
N THR A 310 -7.30 13.61 -20.13
CA THR A 310 -6.02 14.31 -20.36
C THR A 310 -6.04 15.67 -19.70
N SER A 311 -4.95 16.05 -19.05
CA SER A 311 -4.69 17.37 -18.49
C SER A 311 -3.25 17.81 -18.81
N PRO A 312 -2.98 19.12 -18.85
CA PRO A 312 -1.64 19.61 -19.09
C PRO A 312 -0.67 19.13 -18.01
N ASN A 313 0.50 18.62 -18.41
CA ASN A 313 1.63 18.35 -17.51
C ASN A 313 2.90 19.03 -18.05
N LYS A 314 3.93 19.15 -17.22
CA LYS A 314 5.18 19.84 -17.59
C LYS A 314 6.38 18.91 -17.46
N GLN A 315 7.38 19.11 -18.31
CA GLN A 315 8.73 18.59 -18.04
C GLN A 315 9.33 19.28 -16.81
N GLY A 316 9.22 18.62 -15.66
CA GLY A 316 9.86 19.06 -14.42
C GLY A 316 11.33 18.65 -14.31
N LYS A 317 12.01 19.11 -13.26
CA LYS A 317 13.45 18.92 -13.06
C LYS A 317 13.88 17.44 -13.02
N THR A 318 13.04 16.57 -12.46
CA THR A 318 13.30 15.12 -12.36
C THR A 318 12.44 14.30 -13.31
N SER A 319 11.72 14.95 -14.23
CA SER A 319 10.93 14.27 -15.26
C SER A 319 11.85 13.72 -16.34
N LEU A 320 11.79 12.40 -16.53
CA LEU A 320 12.46 11.71 -17.64
C LEU A 320 11.56 11.65 -18.88
N PHE A 321 10.25 11.62 -18.66
CA PHE A 321 9.23 11.60 -19.71
C PHE A 321 7.92 12.22 -19.21
N HIS A 322 7.20 12.86 -20.11
CA HIS A 322 5.81 13.25 -19.91
C HIS A 322 5.05 13.26 -21.25
N ALA A 323 3.75 12.96 -21.22
CA ALA A 323 2.83 13.06 -22.36
C ALA A 323 1.43 13.47 -21.86
N MET A 324 0.72 14.24 -22.69
CA MET A 324 -0.62 14.78 -22.38
C MET A 324 -1.72 14.11 -23.19
N GLU A 325 -1.37 13.06 -23.93
CA GLU A 325 -2.25 12.23 -24.73
C GLU A 325 -2.78 11.04 -23.93
N GLN A 326 -3.96 10.54 -24.31
CA GLN A 326 -4.48 9.30 -23.73
C GLN A 326 -3.55 8.14 -24.06
N GLY A 327 -3.43 7.21 -23.12
CA GLY A 327 -2.50 6.11 -23.24
C GLY A 327 -2.30 5.34 -21.94
N TYR A 328 -1.26 4.51 -21.94
CA TYR A 328 -0.99 3.57 -20.86
C TYR A 328 0.48 3.16 -20.82
N VAL A 329 0.86 2.43 -19.77
CA VAL A 329 2.24 1.97 -19.55
C VAL A 329 2.30 0.45 -19.52
N VAL A 330 3.30 -0.12 -20.19
CA VAL A 330 3.66 -1.53 -20.10
C VAL A 330 4.93 -1.66 -19.28
N ALA A 331 4.88 -2.41 -18.18
CA ALA A 331 5.99 -2.73 -17.30
C ALA A 331 6.38 -4.22 -17.46
N ASP A 332 7.43 -4.48 -18.22
CA ASP A 332 7.96 -5.82 -18.45
C ASP A 332 9.08 -6.13 -17.45
N GLN A 333 8.94 -7.24 -16.72
CA GLN A 333 10.09 -7.88 -16.11
C GLN A 333 10.84 -8.65 -17.18
N LEU A 334 12.11 -8.32 -17.36
CA LEU A 334 13.00 -9.01 -18.29
C LEU A 334 13.60 -10.28 -17.66
N MET A 335 14.19 -11.15 -18.48
CA MET A 335 14.80 -12.41 -18.01
C MET A 335 15.92 -12.22 -16.97
N ASN A 336 16.60 -11.06 -16.98
CA ASN A 336 17.60 -10.67 -15.98
C ASN A 336 17.01 -9.93 -14.76
N ASN A 337 15.67 -9.91 -14.63
CA ASN A 337 14.89 -9.20 -13.61
C ASN A 337 14.89 -7.67 -13.69
N ASP A 338 15.57 -7.06 -14.67
CA ASP A 338 15.40 -5.63 -14.95
C ASP A 338 13.93 -5.34 -15.30
N MET A 339 13.48 -4.13 -14.99
CA MET A 339 12.15 -3.66 -15.39
C MET A 339 12.26 -2.70 -16.57
N ARG A 340 11.60 -3.04 -17.67
CA ARG A 340 11.41 -2.16 -18.81
C ARG A 340 10.02 -1.53 -18.77
N TYR A 341 9.95 -0.22 -18.77
CA TYR A 341 8.72 0.56 -18.80
C TYR A 341 8.56 1.22 -20.16
N GLU A 342 7.50 0.88 -20.88
CA GLU A 342 7.19 1.42 -22.21
C GLU A 342 5.88 2.19 -22.19
N TYR A 343 5.90 3.39 -22.75
CA TYR A 343 4.76 4.30 -22.76
C TYR A 343 4.11 4.28 -24.13
N TYR A 344 2.80 4.07 -24.16
CA TYR A 344 1.98 4.03 -25.36
C TYR A 344 0.97 5.17 -25.30
N VAL A 345 0.82 5.89 -26.41
CA VAL A 345 -0.17 6.97 -26.54
C VAL A 345 -1.00 6.78 -27.79
N TYR A 346 -2.28 7.12 -27.69
CA TYR A 346 -3.16 7.31 -28.83
C TYR A 346 -2.90 8.67 -29.46
N SER A 347 -2.44 8.66 -30.71
CA SER A 347 -2.21 9.87 -31.50
C SER A 347 -2.68 9.63 -32.93
N ASP A 348 -3.32 10.66 -33.49
CA ASP A 348 -3.92 10.69 -34.82
C ASP A 348 -5.05 9.65 -34.96
N THR A 349 -4.70 8.40 -35.24
CA THR A 349 -5.63 7.27 -35.47
C THR A 349 -5.12 5.94 -34.91
N SER A 350 -3.96 5.92 -34.23
CA SER A 350 -3.35 4.69 -33.77
C SER A 350 -2.60 4.87 -32.45
N VAL A 351 -2.40 3.74 -31.76
CA VAL A 351 -1.63 3.70 -30.51
C VAL A 351 -0.19 3.36 -30.84
N LYS A 352 0.74 4.21 -30.43
CA LYS A 352 2.18 4.06 -30.70
C LYS A 352 3.00 4.12 -29.42
N LYS A 353 4.09 3.35 -29.37
CA LYS A 353 5.10 3.49 -28.31
C LYS A 353 5.85 4.80 -28.51
N VAL A 354 5.92 5.63 -27.48
CA VAL A 354 6.59 6.95 -27.53
C VAL A 354 7.80 7.05 -26.62
N TYR A 355 7.94 6.16 -25.64
CA TYR A 355 9.08 6.17 -24.72
C TYR A 355 9.37 4.79 -24.14
N SER A 356 10.62 4.56 -23.74
CA SER A 356 11.06 3.35 -23.06
C SER A 356 12.15 3.67 -22.04
N TYR A 357 12.07 3.08 -20.85
CA TYR A 357 13.07 3.22 -19.79
C TYR A 357 13.34 1.87 -19.13
N ILE A 358 14.60 1.57 -18.84
CA ILE A 358 15.01 0.34 -18.15
C ILE A 358 15.53 0.71 -16.76
N LYS A 359 14.88 0.20 -15.72
CA LYS A 359 15.39 0.18 -14.34
C LYS A 359 16.13 -1.12 -14.12
N LYS A 360 17.41 -1.01 -13.72
CA LYS A 360 18.23 -2.18 -13.39
C LYS A 360 17.79 -2.81 -12.08
N PHE A 361 17.77 -4.14 -12.04
CA PHE A 361 17.56 -4.88 -10.80
C PHE A 361 18.80 -4.78 -9.92
N GLU A 362 18.61 -4.37 -8.67
CA GLU A 362 19.70 -4.30 -7.70
C GLU A 362 19.64 -5.51 -6.78
N THR A 363 20.70 -6.32 -6.77
CA THR A 363 20.77 -7.41 -5.80
C THR A 363 21.08 -6.81 -4.44
N ILE A 364 20.08 -6.77 -3.57
CA ILE A 364 20.27 -6.35 -2.19
C ILE A 364 20.93 -7.53 -1.50
N PRO A 365 22.19 -7.40 -1.01
CA PRO A 365 22.79 -8.46 -0.25
C PRO A 365 21.89 -8.66 0.96
N SER A 366 21.21 -9.80 1.02
CA SER A 366 20.65 -10.27 2.28
C SER A 366 21.82 -10.21 3.23
N LYS A 367 21.79 -9.26 4.18
CA LYS A 367 22.47 -9.51 5.43
C LYS A 367 21.86 -10.84 5.83
N VAL A 368 22.62 -11.92 5.67
CA VAL A 368 22.40 -13.11 6.48
C VAL A 368 22.30 -12.49 7.85
N ARG A 369 21.09 -12.44 8.41
CA ARG A 369 20.96 -12.15 9.82
C ARG A 369 21.87 -13.22 10.40
N ASN A 370 23.02 -12.80 10.92
CA ASN A 370 23.67 -13.59 11.93
C ASN A 370 22.60 -13.66 12.99
N ARG A 371 21.76 -14.70 12.89
CA ARG A 371 20.64 -14.88 13.76
C ARG A 371 21.28 -14.88 15.12
N ASP A 372 20.86 -13.95 15.97
CA ASP A 372 21.37 -13.94 17.32
C ASP A 372 21.17 -15.36 17.85
N LYS A 373 22.21 -15.93 18.45
CA LYS A 373 22.16 -17.32 18.89
C LYS A 373 20.99 -17.46 19.86
N PRO A 374 20.15 -18.50 19.72
CA PRO A 374 19.08 -18.74 20.68
C PRO A 374 19.64 -18.71 22.10
N ILE A 375 18.96 -18.01 23.00
CA ILE A 375 19.38 -17.87 24.39
C ILE A 375 19.09 -19.20 25.09
N THR A 376 20.10 -19.96 25.48
CA THR A 376 19.89 -21.32 26.03
C THR A 376 19.50 -21.36 27.52
N ALA A 377 19.52 -20.22 28.21
CA ALA A 377 19.18 -20.14 29.63
C ALA A 377 17.66 -20.11 29.83
N ASP A 378 17.17 -20.76 30.89
CA ASP A 378 15.73 -20.78 31.22
C ASP A 378 15.19 -19.40 31.64
N SER A 379 16.07 -18.51 32.10
CA SER A 379 15.72 -17.18 32.57
C SER A 379 16.90 -16.23 32.46
N ILE A 380 16.60 -14.93 32.40
CA ILE A 380 17.59 -13.85 32.38
C ILE A 380 17.16 -12.71 33.30
N PHE A 381 18.12 -11.86 33.66
CA PHE A 381 17.83 -10.59 34.32
C PHE A 381 17.72 -9.48 33.28
N VAL A 382 16.67 -8.67 33.39
CA VAL A 382 16.40 -7.54 32.49
C VAL A 382 16.09 -6.28 33.29
N LYS A 383 16.25 -5.14 32.64
CA LYS A 383 15.61 -3.88 33.00
C LYS A 383 14.79 -3.46 31.81
N ILE A 384 13.54 -3.06 32.02
CA ILE A 384 12.61 -2.85 30.90
C ILE A 384 12.93 -1.53 30.20
N LYS A 385 12.93 -0.44 30.96
CA LYS A 385 13.20 0.91 30.45
C LYS A 385 13.81 1.78 31.56
N PRO A 386 15.08 1.52 31.96
CA PRO A 386 15.71 2.26 33.05
C PRO A 386 15.84 3.77 32.78
N GLU A 387 15.72 4.20 31.53
CA GLU A 387 15.69 5.61 31.15
C GLU A 387 14.50 6.36 31.78
N TYR A 388 13.38 5.68 32.06
CA TYR A 388 12.23 6.30 32.74
C TYR A 388 12.54 6.76 34.17
N ASP A 389 13.48 6.11 34.84
CA ASP A 389 13.91 6.50 36.19
C ASP A 389 15.10 7.47 36.19
N SER A 390 15.67 7.73 35.00
CA SER A 390 16.82 8.61 34.81
C SER A 390 16.41 10.09 34.67
N VAL A 391 15.48 10.56 35.50
CA VAL A 391 14.88 11.92 35.44
C VAL A 391 15.08 12.70 36.75
N GLY A 392 15.17 14.02 36.64
CA GLY A 392 15.40 14.91 37.80
C GLY A 392 14.19 15.10 38.71
N ARG A 393 14.41 15.66 39.91
CA ARG A 393 13.35 15.91 40.92
C ARG A 393 12.22 16.82 40.41
N PHE A 394 12.56 17.86 39.64
CA PHE A 394 11.56 18.75 39.04
C PHE A 394 10.66 18.00 38.03
N HIS A 395 11.25 17.12 37.23
CA HIS A 395 10.50 16.31 36.27
C HIS A 395 9.50 15.38 36.99
N ARG A 396 9.93 14.71 38.06
CA ARG A 396 9.06 13.87 38.90
C ARG A 396 7.95 14.66 39.60
N TYR A 397 8.23 15.90 40.00
CA TYR A 397 7.21 16.79 40.56
C TYR A 397 6.11 17.13 39.53
N VAL A 398 6.48 17.39 38.28
CA VAL A 398 5.53 17.78 37.22
C VAL A 398 4.76 16.57 36.64
N PHE A 399 5.46 15.46 36.35
CA PHE A 399 4.89 14.30 35.63
C PHE A 399 4.58 13.10 36.53
N GLY A 400 4.81 13.22 37.84
CA GLY A 400 4.60 12.15 38.81
C GLY A 400 5.74 11.13 38.88
N GLU A 401 5.75 10.39 40.00
CA GLU A 401 6.67 9.28 40.23
C GLU A 401 6.35 8.08 39.32
N ASN A 402 5.06 7.85 39.06
CA ASN A 402 4.54 6.75 38.24
C ASN A 402 5.17 5.40 38.65
N TYR A 403 5.38 4.48 37.69
CA TYR A 403 6.03 3.17 37.92
C TYR A 403 7.48 3.14 37.45
N ARG A 404 8.18 4.27 37.49
CA ARG A 404 9.52 4.43 36.91
C ARG A 404 10.54 3.49 37.54
N LYS A 405 10.45 3.30 38.87
CA LYS A 405 11.30 2.37 39.62
C LYS A 405 11.08 0.94 39.15
N GLU A 406 9.83 0.55 38.93
CA GLU A 406 9.44 -0.77 38.46
C GLU A 406 9.96 -1.04 37.02
N TYR A 407 10.01 -0.02 36.16
CA TYR A 407 10.65 -0.12 34.83
C TYR A 407 12.18 -0.22 34.90
N ALA A 408 12.81 0.36 35.92
CA ALA A 408 14.27 0.36 36.13
C ALA A 408 14.79 -0.80 37.00
N GLU A 409 13.88 -1.49 37.68
CA GLU A 409 14.18 -2.61 38.57
C GLU A 409 14.80 -3.78 37.80
N ARG A 410 15.78 -4.43 38.42
CA ARG A 410 16.46 -5.57 37.81
C ARG A 410 15.66 -6.84 38.08
N THR A 411 14.80 -7.21 37.14
CA THR A 411 13.85 -8.31 37.30
C THR A 411 14.33 -9.57 36.59
N LYS A 412 14.18 -10.73 37.23
CA LYS A 412 14.42 -12.04 36.62
C LYS A 412 13.16 -12.50 35.89
N VAL A 413 13.28 -12.81 34.60
CA VAL A 413 12.16 -13.24 33.74
C VAL A 413 12.51 -14.54 33.01
N PRO A 414 11.54 -15.41 32.70
CA PRO A 414 11.77 -16.60 31.88
C PRO A 414 12.17 -16.22 30.45
N VAL A 415 12.93 -17.08 29.80
CA VAL A 415 13.21 -16.98 28.35
C VAL A 415 12.13 -17.74 27.59
N LEU A 416 11.51 -17.07 26.63
CA LEU A 416 10.44 -17.61 25.79
C LEU A 416 11.05 -18.16 24.50
N HIS A 417 10.88 -19.47 24.29
CA HIS A 417 11.26 -20.19 23.09
C HIS A 417 10.02 -20.55 22.29
N VAL A 418 9.61 -19.68 21.36
CA VAL A 418 8.33 -19.80 20.65
C VAL A 418 8.14 -21.19 20.04
N SER A 419 9.13 -21.72 19.30
CA SER A 419 9.09 -23.05 18.69
C SER A 419 9.05 -24.23 19.67
N LYS A 420 9.30 -24.02 20.96
CA LYS A 420 9.26 -25.06 22.01
C LYS A 420 8.03 -24.95 22.91
N MET A 421 7.40 -23.79 22.95
CA MET A 421 6.20 -23.54 23.74
C MET A 421 4.98 -24.22 23.12
N MET A 422 4.06 -24.69 23.95
CA MET A 422 2.73 -25.21 23.56
C MET A 422 2.75 -26.21 22.39
N GLY A 423 3.74 -27.10 22.33
CA GLY A 423 3.84 -28.11 21.27
C GLY A 423 4.46 -27.62 19.95
N GLY A 424 4.89 -26.36 19.90
CA GLY A 424 5.68 -25.75 18.84
C GLY A 424 4.94 -24.64 18.11
N LEU A 425 4.83 -23.48 18.77
CA LEU A 425 4.13 -22.32 18.23
C LEU A 425 4.82 -21.77 16.97
N LYS A 426 4.01 -21.25 16.07
CA LYS A 426 4.44 -20.53 14.88
C LYS A 426 3.74 -19.18 14.82
N ALA A 427 4.51 -18.16 14.47
CA ALA A 427 3.98 -16.84 14.21
C ALA A 427 3.18 -16.81 12.92
N THR A 428 1.98 -16.28 12.99
CA THR A 428 1.02 -16.24 11.87
C THR A 428 0.80 -14.82 11.37
N GLN A 429 0.71 -13.85 12.27
CA GLN A 429 0.36 -12.47 11.93
C GLN A 429 0.87 -11.50 12.98
N ARG A 430 1.51 -10.38 12.58
CA ARG A 430 1.72 -9.25 13.50
C ARG A 430 0.42 -8.45 13.61
N GLY A 431 0.17 -7.96 14.81
CA GLY A 431 -0.83 -6.94 15.05
C GLY A 431 -0.29 -5.91 16.03
N GLY A 432 -1.21 -5.23 16.70
CA GLY A 432 -0.87 -4.26 17.74
C GLY A 432 -1.65 -2.97 17.51
N GLY A 433 -2.35 -2.52 18.54
CA GLY A 433 -2.98 -1.20 18.55
C GLY A 433 -1.96 -0.09 18.80
N ASN A 434 -2.46 1.10 19.10
CA ASN A 434 -1.70 2.35 19.18
C ASN A 434 -0.62 2.43 20.28
N GLN A 435 -0.23 1.33 20.94
CA GLN A 435 0.65 1.34 22.11
C GLN A 435 1.66 0.20 22.16
N SER A 436 1.41 -0.96 21.55
CA SER A 436 2.27 -2.14 21.69
C SER A 436 2.30 -2.95 20.40
N ARG A 437 3.43 -3.60 20.14
CA ARG A 437 3.55 -4.59 19.06
C ARG A 437 2.98 -5.91 19.54
N SER A 438 2.07 -6.52 18.78
CA SER A 438 1.49 -7.82 19.08
C SER A 438 1.85 -8.81 17.98
N LEU A 439 1.93 -10.09 18.31
CA LEU A 439 2.17 -11.19 17.37
C LEU A 439 1.21 -12.32 17.70
N ARG A 440 0.39 -12.71 16.73
CA ARG A 440 -0.43 -13.92 16.80
C ARG A 440 0.45 -15.13 16.56
N LEU A 441 0.27 -16.12 17.41
CA LEU A 441 0.97 -17.39 17.39
C LEU A 441 -0.07 -18.50 17.36
N GLU A 442 0.19 -19.57 16.64
CA GLU A 442 -0.70 -20.72 16.54
C GLU A 442 0.07 -22.00 16.89
N ASP A 443 -0.58 -22.89 17.65
CA ASP A 443 -0.06 -24.23 17.90
C ASP A 443 -0.40 -25.21 16.77
N LYS A 444 0.01 -26.47 16.90
CA LYS A 444 -0.26 -27.50 15.87
C LYS A 444 -1.73 -27.89 15.74
N ASN A 445 -2.56 -27.54 16.72
CA ASN A 445 -3.99 -27.86 16.79
C ASN A 445 -4.87 -26.65 16.42
N GLY A 446 -4.29 -25.53 16.01
CA GLY A 446 -5.02 -24.31 15.67
C GLY A 446 -5.36 -23.42 16.86
N LYS A 447 -4.87 -23.70 18.07
CA LYS A 447 -5.11 -22.83 19.23
C LYS A 447 -4.24 -21.59 19.13
N GLU A 448 -4.87 -20.42 19.25
CA GLU A 448 -4.21 -19.14 19.13
C GLU A 448 -3.71 -18.57 20.46
N TYR A 449 -2.55 -17.93 20.37
CA TYR A 449 -1.86 -17.23 21.44
C TYR A 449 -1.42 -15.86 20.95
N VAL A 450 -1.13 -14.95 21.88
CA VAL A 450 -0.61 -13.63 21.57
C VAL A 450 0.67 -13.38 22.34
N LEU A 451 1.66 -12.82 21.64
CA LEU A 451 2.88 -12.27 22.20
C LEU A 451 2.84 -10.74 22.04
N ARG A 452 2.88 -9.98 23.12
CA ARG A 452 2.71 -8.51 23.12
C ARG A 452 3.87 -7.81 23.81
N SER A 453 4.43 -6.76 23.22
CA SER A 453 5.51 -5.98 23.85
C SER A 453 5.07 -5.37 25.18
N VAL A 454 5.89 -5.54 26.22
CA VAL A 454 5.71 -4.86 27.51
C VAL A 454 6.08 -3.39 27.36
N GLU A 455 7.22 -3.11 26.69
CA GLU A 455 7.56 -1.76 26.27
C GLU A 455 6.48 -1.20 25.32
N LYS A 456 6.11 0.05 25.57
CA LYS A 456 5.11 0.77 24.78
C LYS A 456 5.78 1.66 23.76
N PHE A 457 5.18 1.73 22.58
CA PHE A 457 5.61 2.53 21.45
C PHE A 457 4.50 3.54 21.11
N PRO A 458 4.30 4.56 21.95
CA PRO A 458 3.15 5.45 21.85
C PRO A 458 3.32 6.55 20.80
N GLU A 459 4.41 6.53 20.02
CA GLU A 459 4.65 7.51 18.96
C GLU A 459 3.48 7.58 17.98
N VAL A 460 2.72 6.49 17.84
CA VAL A 460 1.51 6.40 17.04
C VAL A 460 0.32 7.17 17.62
N LEU A 461 0.22 7.39 18.94
CA LEU A 461 -0.82 8.23 19.57
C LEU A 461 -0.67 9.73 19.28
N LEU A 462 0.52 10.16 18.85
CA LEU A 462 0.75 11.56 18.57
C LEU A 462 0.27 11.91 17.17
N PRO A 463 -0.48 13.01 17.01
CA PRO A 463 -0.63 13.66 15.73
C PRO A 463 0.73 13.84 15.08
N GLU A 464 0.81 13.61 13.78
CA GLU A 464 2.09 13.48 13.07
C GLU A 464 3.00 14.71 13.23
N GLY A 465 2.42 15.92 13.27
CA GLY A 465 3.14 17.18 13.52
C GLY A 465 3.77 17.30 14.91
N LEU A 466 3.33 16.48 15.86
CA LEU A 466 3.85 16.41 17.23
C LEU A 466 4.84 15.25 17.44
N ARG A 467 4.96 14.31 16.49
CA ARG A 467 5.85 13.15 16.59
C ARG A 467 7.34 13.51 16.59
N ASN A 468 7.71 14.71 16.13
CA ASN A 468 9.09 15.21 16.16
C ASN A 468 9.28 16.40 17.12
N THR A 469 8.32 16.64 18.02
CA THR A 469 8.38 17.72 19.01
C THR A 469 8.58 17.15 20.41
N PHE A 470 8.73 18.03 21.41
CA PHE A 470 8.78 17.65 22.82
C PHE A 470 7.53 16.89 23.29
N ALA A 471 6.41 16.95 22.55
CA ALA A 471 5.22 16.16 22.83
C ALA A 471 5.48 14.65 22.72
N LYS A 472 6.42 14.23 21.84
CA LYS A 472 6.91 12.85 21.78
C LYS A 472 7.53 12.41 23.09
N ASP A 473 8.40 13.24 23.63
CA ASP A 473 9.10 12.91 24.87
C ASP A 473 8.11 12.88 26.04
N ILE A 474 7.14 13.80 26.08
CA ILE A 474 6.06 13.79 27.08
C ILE A 474 5.20 12.52 27.01
N ILE A 475 4.73 12.13 25.81
CA ILE A 475 3.87 10.94 25.70
C ILE A 475 4.65 9.65 25.98
N LYS A 476 5.90 9.56 25.52
CA LYS A 476 6.79 8.44 25.88
C LYS A 476 7.00 8.35 27.38
N ASP A 477 7.18 9.49 28.03
CA ASP A 477 7.36 9.57 29.46
C ASP A 477 6.10 9.17 30.22
N ASN A 478 4.92 9.58 29.73
CA ASN A 478 3.63 9.23 30.33
C ASN A 478 3.36 7.71 30.31
N MET A 479 4.03 6.92 29.47
CA MET A 479 3.94 5.46 29.50
C MET A 479 4.44 4.85 30.81
N SER A 480 5.31 5.57 31.53
CA SER A 480 5.74 5.16 32.87
C SER A 480 4.58 5.02 33.85
N ALA A 481 3.43 5.65 33.59
CA ALA A 481 2.22 5.55 34.42
C ALA A 481 1.51 4.19 34.31
N GLN A 482 1.90 3.32 33.37
CA GLN A 482 1.37 1.97 33.25
C GLN A 482 2.31 0.97 33.93
N HIS A 483 1.81 0.21 34.92
CA HIS A 483 2.63 -0.76 35.62
C HIS A 483 3.09 -1.90 34.68
N PRO A 484 4.39 -2.21 34.57
CA PRO A 484 4.92 -3.10 33.54
C PRO A 484 4.49 -4.58 33.70
N PHE A 485 4.12 -5.00 34.92
CA PHE A 485 3.71 -6.38 35.22
C PHE A 485 2.25 -6.51 35.65
N SER A 486 1.41 -5.50 35.40
CA SER A 486 0.00 -5.49 35.87
C SER A 486 -0.82 -6.69 35.37
N ALA A 487 -0.52 -7.18 34.16
CA ALA A 487 -1.19 -8.33 33.57
C ALA A 487 -1.10 -9.60 34.44
N LEU A 488 -0.07 -9.73 35.27
CA LEU A 488 0.11 -10.90 36.16
C LEU A 488 -0.80 -10.87 37.39
N VAL A 489 -1.41 -9.72 37.71
CA VAL A 489 -2.28 -9.56 38.89
C VAL A 489 -3.69 -10.09 38.60
N VAL A 490 -4.18 -9.87 37.38
CA VAL A 490 -5.57 -10.18 36.98
C VAL A 490 -5.94 -11.66 37.17
N PRO A 491 -5.10 -12.65 36.78
CA PRO A 491 -5.44 -14.07 36.94
C PRO A 491 -5.74 -14.48 38.38
N GLU A 492 -4.98 -13.98 39.36
CA GLU A 492 -5.19 -14.33 40.77
C GLU A 492 -6.53 -13.81 41.29
N LEU A 493 -6.91 -12.59 40.87
CA LEU A 493 -8.21 -11.99 41.21
C LEU A 493 -9.36 -12.74 40.52
N ALA A 494 -9.20 -13.04 39.22
CA ALA A 494 -10.20 -13.75 38.44
C ALA A 494 -10.43 -15.17 38.96
N LYS A 495 -9.36 -15.88 39.33
CA LYS A 495 -9.41 -17.20 39.97
C LYS A 495 -10.16 -17.15 41.29
N ALA A 496 -9.89 -16.16 42.14
CA ALA A 496 -10.61 -15.99 43.40
C ALA A 496 -12.11 -15.74 43.20
N ALA A 497 -12.49 -15.09 42.09
CA ALA A 497 -13.86 -14.83 41.71
C ALA A 497 -14.50 -15.93 40.82
N ASN A 498 -13.77 -17.00 40.51
CA ASN A 498 -14.18 -18.07 39.57
C ASN A 498 -14.58 -17.54 38.18
N ILE A 499 -13.87 -16.53 37.69
CA ILE A 499 -14.06 -15.94 36.36
C ILE A 499 -13.03 -16.56 35.40
N PRO A 500 -13.45 -17.04 34.20
CA PRO A 500 -12.49 -17.51 33.20
C PRO A 500 -11.49 -16.44 32.80
N HIS A 501 -10.21 -16.81 32.70
CA HIS A 501 -9.12 -15.87 32.43
C HIS A 501 -8.00 -16.54 31.63
N SER A 502 -7.13 -15.73 31.02
CA SER A 502 -5.89 -16.20 30.39
C SER A 502 -4.81 -16.51 31.43
N ASN A 503 -3.73 -17.17 31.01
CA ASN A 503 -2.58 -17.50 31.85
C ASN A 503 -1.34 -16.72 31.38
N PRO A 504 -1.27 -15.41 31.69
CA PRO A 504 -0.23 -14.54 31.19
C PRO A 504 1.15 -14.89 31.76
N ILE A 505 2.15 -14.92 30.88
CA ILE A 505 3.58 -15.06 31.21
C ILE A 505 4.30 -13.85 30.65
N ILE A 506 5.05 -13.12 31.48
CA ILE A 506 5.96 -12.07 30.98
C ILE A 506 7.37 -12.64 30.91
N GLY A 507 7.95 -12.67 29.72
CA GLY A 507 9.24 -13.29 29.46
C GLY A 507 10.03 -12.64 28.32
N TRP A 508 11.33 -12.94 28.27
CA TRP A 508 12.24 -12.43 27.26
C TRP A 508 12.25 -13.36 26.04
N VAL A 509 11.97 -12.81 24.87
CA VAL A 509 11.84 -13.61 23.64
C VAL A 509 13.22 -13.95 23.10
N SER A 510 13.56 -15.24 23.08
CA SER A 510 14.76 -15.71 22.40
C SER A 510 14.60 -15.59 20.88
N PRO A 511 15.67 -15.29 20.13
CA PRO A 511 15.73 -15.63 18.70
C PRO A 511 15.32 -17.09 18.50
N ASP A 512 14.40 -17.35 17.58
CA ASP A 512 13.68 -18.64 17.50
C ASP A 512 13.02 -18.83 16.12
N ASP A 513 13.06 -20.05 15.58
CA ASP A 513 12.44 -20.43 14.29
C ASP A 513 10.94 -20.18 14.24
N GLY A 514 10.24 -20.34 15.36
CA GLY A 514 8.80 -20.11 15.46
C GLY A 514 8.40 -18.65 15.23
N LEU A 515 9.33 -17.69 15.33
CA LEU A 515 9.06 -16.27 15.03
C LEU A 515 9.01 -15.96 13.54
N GLY A 516 9.58 -16.82 12.69
CA GLY A 516 9.63 -16.62 11.25
C GLY A 516 10.18 -15.24 10.85
N GLU A 517 9.45 -14.55 9.99
CA GLU A 517 9.78 -13.21 9.51
C GLU A 517 9.66 -12.10 10.57
N PHE A 518 8.87 -12.33 11.62
CA PHE A 518 8.61 -11.35 12.67
C PHE A 518 9.71 -11.31 13.73
N GLU A 519 10.71 -12.18 13.64
CA GLU A 519 11.83 -12.24 14.58
C GLU A 519 12.48 -10.86 14.79
N SER A 520 12.53 -10.03 13.75
CA SER A 520 13.10 -8.69 13.82
C SER A 520 12.45 -7.75 14.82
N ALA A 521 11.15 -7.91 15.02
CA ALA A 521 10.35 -7.04 15.87
C ALA A 521 10.24 -7.55 17.30
N PHE A 522 10.46 -8.85 17.53
CA PHE A 522 10.17 -9.52 18.80
C PHE A 522 11.37 -10.19 19.47
N ALA A 523 12.35 -10.70 18.72
CA ALA A 523 13.53 -11.30 19.35
C ALA A 523 14.28 -10.27 20.18
N ASN A 524 14.80 -10.71 21.33
CA ASN A 524 15.48 -9.87 22.30
C ASN A 524 14.61 -8.71 22.84
N THR A 525 13.31 -8.95 23.00
CA THR A 525 12.39 -8.00 23.65
C THR A 525 11.64 -8.68 24.79
N LEU A 526 11.15 -7.88 25.74
CA LEU A 526 10.28 -8.36 26.82
C LEU A 526 8.82 -8.36 26.34
N CYS A 527 8.18 -9.53 26.39
CA CYS A 527 6.82 -9.70 25.93
C CYS A 527 5.94 -10.39 26.99
N LEU A 528 4.67 -10.03 26.96
CA LEU A 528 3.56 -10.74 27.57
C LEU A 528 3.06 -11.81 26.59
N PHE A 529 3.03 -13.06 27.01
CA PHE A 529 2.52 -14.21 26.29
C PHE A 529 1.25 -14.74 26.99
N GLU A 530 0.17 -14.94 26.24
CA GLU A 530 -1.10 -15.44 26.78
C GLU A 530 -1.95 -16.12 25.70
N GLU A 531 -2.94 -16.93 26.09
CA GLU A 531 -3.99 -17.40 25.19
C GLU A 531 -4.75 -16.21 24.60
N ARG A 532 -5.04 -16.24 23.29
CA ARG A 532 -5.84 -15.17 22.67
C ARG A 532 -7.29 -15.22 23.18
N GLU A 533 -7.87 -16.41 23.14
CA GLU A 533 -9.24 -16.68 23.54
C GLU A 533 -9.24 -17.83 24.57
N PRO A 534 -9.25 -17.54 25.89
CA PRO A 534 -9.09 -18.57 26.92
C PRO A 534 -10.28 -19.54 27.03
N VAL A 535 -11.44 -19.17 26.49
CA VAL A 535 -12.70 -19.95 26.55
C VAL A 535 -13.24 -20.39 25.18
N GLY A 536 -12.51 -20.15 24.10
CA GLY A 536 -12.96 -20.40 22.72
C GLY A 536 -13.47 -19.12 22.02
N GLU A 537 -13.99 -19.25 20.80
CA GLU A 537 -14.46 -18.12 19.99
C GLU A 537 -15.44 -17.23 20.77
N SER A 538 -15.16 -15.92 20.80
CA SER A 538 -16.07 -14.94 21.38
C SER A 538 -16.93 -14.28 20.30
N ASP A 539 -18.15 -13.86 20.63
CA ASP A 539 -19.05 -13.11 19.73
C ASP A 539 -18.47 -11.73 19.31
N SER A 540 -17.28 -11.37 19.80
CA SER A 540 -16.59 -10.10 19.55
C SER A 540 -15.33 -10.26 18.66
N SER A 541 -15.13 -11.44 18.05
CA SER A 541 -13.90 -11.80 17.32
C SER A 541 -13.83 -11.28 15.89
#